data_AF-A0A3D5Y8M6-F1
#
_entry.id   AF-A0A3D5Y8M6-F1
#
_cell.length_a   1.000
_cell.length_b   1.000
_cell.length_c   1.000
_cell.angle_alpha   90.00
_cell.angle_beta   90.00
_cell.angle_gamma   90.00
#
_symmetry.space_group_name_H-M   'P 1'
#
loop_
_entity.id
_entity.type
_entity.pdbx_description
1 polymer ?
#
loop_
_entity_poly.entity_id
_entity_poly.type
_entity_poly.pdbx_seq_one_letter_code
_entity_poly.pdbx_strand_id
1 'polypeptide(L)'
;MQENKNKNSIWWKPAVEIFSEISTWIAVPIVLALIAGKALDNRYGTKPWMLLILAGVGFLISSFGIVRTVKKYMKKITEEIEKNKN
;
A
#
# COMPACT_ATOMS: atom_id res chain seq x y z
N MET A 1 20.22 32.45 22.10
CA MET A 1 18.86 31.88 22.04
C MET A 1 18.89 30.75 21.05
N GLN A 2 18.74 29.50 21.51
CA GLN A 2 18.67 28.36 20.59
C GLN A 2 17.32 28.42 19.85
N GLU A 3 17.41 28.58 18.54
CA GLU A 3 16.32 28.53 17.58
C GLU A 3 15.66 27.13 17.65
N ASN A 4 14.52 27.05 18.34
CA ASN A 4 13.82 25.79 18.57
C ASN A 4 13.11 25.39 17.27
N LYS A 5 13.79 24.55 16.49
CA LYS A 5 13.40 24.05 15.16
C LYS A 5 11.94 23.57 15.14
N ASN A 6 11.10 24.35 14.47
CA ASN A 6 9.96 23.93 13.66
C ASN A 6 9.01 22.89 14.29
N LYS A 7 8.06 23.37 15.10
CA LYS A 7 6.86 22.64 15.56
C LYS A 7 5.75 22.53 14.49
N ASN A 8 6.04 22.66 13.19
CA ASN A 8 5.02 22.52 12.13
C ASN A 8 5.00 21.11 11.49
N SER A 9 5.13 20.05 12.29
CA SER A 9 4.79 18.72 11.77
C SER A 9 3.27 18.65 11.62
N ILE A 10 2.83 18.58 10.36
CA ILE A 10 1.42 18.51 9.99
C ILE A 10 0.80 17.25 10.63
N TRP A 11 -0.11 17.43 11.59
CA TRP A 11 -0.69 16.34 12.40
C TRP A 11 -1.40 15.26 11.58
N TRP A 12 -1.96 15.61 10.42
CA TRP A 12 -2.66 14.68 9.53
C TRP A 12 -1.74 13.92 8.57
N LYS A 13 -0.47 14.36 8.41
CA LYS A 13 0.47 13.78 7.45
C LYS A 13 0.68 12.28 7.64
N PRO A 14 0.87 11.75 8.86
CA PRO A 14 1.06 10.30 9.05
C PRO A 14 -0.16 9.48 8.62
N ALA A 15 -1.37 9.98 8.90
CA ALA A 15 -2.61 9.30 8.51
C ALA A 15 -2.75 9.23 6.98
N VAL A 16 -2.47 10.36 6.29
CA VAL A 16 -2.49 10.41 4.82
C VAL A 16 -1.42 9.52 4.21
N GLU A 17 -0.23 9.44 4.81
CA GLU A 17 0.86 8.59 4.34
C GLU A 17 0.45 7.11 4.32
N ILE A 18 -0.04 6.56 5.44
CA ILE A 18 -0.49 5.16 5.50
C ILE A 18 -1.64 4.92 4.54
N PHE A 19 -2.63 5.81 4.53
CA PHE A 19 -3.80 5.69 3.68
C PHE A 19 -3.37 5.60 2.21
N SER A 20 -2.51 6.52 1.78
CA SER A 20 -2.00 6.53 0.40
C SER A 20 -1.23 5.26 0.05
N GLU A 21 -0.43 4.73 0.97
CA GLU A 21 0.35 3.51 0.75
C GLU A 21 -0.56 2.28 0.64
N ILE A 22 -1.55 2.14 1.54
CA ILE A 22 -2.55 1.07 1.50
C ILE A 22 -3.40 1.16 0.23
N SER A 23 -3.92 2.34 -0.09
CA SER A 23 -4.70 2.57 -1.31
C SER A 23 -3.90 2.23 -2.56
N THR A 24 -2.60 2.53 -2.58
CA THR A 24 -1.69 2.16 -3.68
C THR A 24 -1.59 0.64 -3.81
N TRP A 25 -1.38 -0.07 -2.70
CA TRP A 25 -1.33 -1.54 -2.69
C TRP A 25 -2.64 -2.20 -3.13
N ILE A 26 -3.78 -1.53 -3.01
CA ILE A 26 -5.07 -2.03 -3.51
C ILE A 26 -5.23 -1.69 -4.99
N ALA A 27 -5.15 -0.41 -5.34
CA ALA A 27 -5.50 0.08 -6.67
C ALA A 27 -4.54 -0.42 -7.75
N VAL A 28 -3.23 -0.39 -7.47
CA VAL A 28 -2.21 -0.71 -8.49
C VAL A 28 -2.33 -2.17 -8.97
N PRO A 29 -2.35 -3.19 -8.09
CA PRO A 29 -2.45 -4.57 -8.55
C PRO A 29 -3.77 -4.89 -9.26
N ILE A 30 -4.89 -4.30 -8.82
CA ILE A 30 -6.20 -4.49 -9.46
C ILE A 30 -6.19 -3.90 -10.87
N VAL A 31 -5.75 -2.64 -11.03
CA VAL A 31 -5.70 -1.97 -12.33
C VAL A 31 -4.75 -2.70 -13.29
N LEU A 32 -3.58 -3.13 -12.80
CA LEU A 32 -2.63 -3.90 -13.59
C LEU A 32 -3.22 -5.26 -14.02
N ALA A 33 -3.87 -5.98 -13.11
CA ALA A 33 -4.51 -7.26 -13.41
C ALA A 33 -5.62 -7.11 -14.46
N LEU A 34 -6.42 -6.03 -14.39
CA LEU A 34 -7.47 -5.75 -15.37
C LEU A 34 -6.89 -5.48 -16.77
N ILE A 35 -5.89 -4.59 -16.86
CA ILE A 35 -5.28 -4.22 -18.14
C ILE A 35 -4.55 -5.42 -18.75
N ALA A 36 -3.67 -6.07 -17.98
CA ALA A 36 -2.89 -7.20 -18.45
C ALA A 36 -3.77 -8.41 -18.75
N GLY A 37 -4.70 -8.74 -17.84
CA GLY A 37 -5.58 -9.90 -17.97
C GLY A 37 -6.49 -9.81 -19.17
N LYS A 38 -7.12 -8.65 -19.40
CA LYS A 38 -7.97 -8.42 -20.57
C LYS A 38 -7.17 -8.46 -21.88
N ALA A 39 -5.95 -7.91 -21.90
CA ALA A 39 -5.09 -7.94 -23.08
C ALA A 39 -4.67 -9.38 -23.42
N LEU A 40 -4.30 -10.18 -22.41
CA LEU A 40 -3.89 -11.57 -22.58
C LEU A 40 -5.07 -12.45 -23.01
N ASP A 41 -6.22 -12.31 -22.35
CA ASP A 41 -7.45 -13.04 -22.72
C ASP A 41 -7.93 -12.72 -24.15
N ASN A 42 -7.79 -11.47 -24.60
CA ASN A 42 -8.08 -11.09 -25.99
C ASN A 42 -7.11 -11.76 -26.98
N ARG A 43 -5.83 -11.88 -26.62
CA ARG A 43 -4.79 -12.42 -27.52
C ARG A 43 -4.87 -13.94 -27.66
N TYR A 44 -5.14 -14.65 -26.57
CA TYR A 44 -5.17 -16.11 -26.55
C TYR A 44 -6.57 -16.71 -26.65
N GLY A 45 -7.63 -15.88 -26.67
CA GLY A 45 -9.01 -16.35 -26.72
C GLY A 45 -9.49 -17.03 -25.43
N THR A 46 -8.74 -16.91 -24.33
CA THR A 46 -8.95 -17.60 -23.05
C THR A 46 -9.96 -16.90 -22.13
N LYS A 47 -10.78 -15.98 -22.65
CA LYS A 47 -11.70 -15.15 -21.84
C LYS A 47 -12.57 -16.02 -20.91
N PRO A 48 -12.64 -15.75 -19.58
CA PRO A 48 -11.91 -14.75 -18.77
C PRO A 48 -10.83 -15.38 -17.85
N TRP A 49 -10.20 -16.49 -18.23
CA TRP A 49 -9.33 -17.26 -17.35
C TRP A 49 -8.05 -16.52 -16.95
N MET A 50 -7.37 -15.86 -17.89
CA MET A 50 -6.12 -15.14 -17.56
C MET A 50 -6.41 -13.93 -16.68
N LEU A 51 -7.53 -13.24 -16.91
CA LEU A 51 -8.00 -12.19 -16.03
C LEU A 51 -8.20 -12.69 -14.60
N LEU A 52 -8.85 -13.83 -14.40
CA LEU A 52 -9.10 -14.39 -13.06
C LEU A 52 -7.79 -14.78 -12.35
N ILE A 53 -6.86 -15.40 -13.06
CA ILE A 53 -5.56 -15.76 -12.50
C ILE A 53 -4.78 -14.49 -12.11
N LEU A 54 -4.70 -13.51 -12.99
CA LEU A 54 -4.02 -12.24 -12.71
C LEU A 54 -4.68 -11.45 -11.59
N ALA A 55 -6.02 -11.46 -11.51
CA ALA A 55 -6.75 -10.85 -10.40
C ALA A 55 -6.45 -11.56 -9.08
N GLY A 56 -6.41 -12.90 -9.06
CA GLY A 56 -6.03 -13.67 -7.88
C GLY A 56 -4.61 -13.37 -7.42
N VAL A 57 -3.65 -13.33 -8.35
CA VAL A 57 -2.26 -12.94 -8.05
C VAL A 57 -2.18 -11.50 -7.56
N GLY A 58 -2.86 -10.57 -8.22
CA GLY A 58 -2.93 -9.16 -7.81
C GLY A 58 -3.49 -9.01 -6.39
N PHE A 59 -4.55 -9.75 -6.05
CA PHE A 59 -5.15 -9.74 -4.72
C PHE A 59 -4.17 -10.25 -3.64
N LEU A 60 -3.39 -11.29 -3.94
CA LEU A 60 -2.36 -11.79 -3.02
C LEU A 60 -1.24 -10.76 -2.80
N ILE A 61 -0.79 -10.10 -3.87
CA ILE A 61 0.20 -9.02 -3.81
C ILE A 61 -0.32 -7.86 -2.96
N SER A 62 -1.57 -7.42 -3.21
CA SER A 62 -2.24 -6.39 -2.40
C SER A 62 -2.29 -6.78 -0.93
N SER A 63 -2.76 -8.00 -0.61
CA SER A 63 -2.89 -8.48 0.76
C SER A 63 -1.54 -8.50 1.48
N PHE A 64 -0.49 -9.00 0.83
CA PHE A 64 0.85 -9.02 1.39
C PHE A 64 1.42 -7.60 1.60
N GLY A 65 1.24 -6.72 0.62
CA GLY A 65 1.67 -5.32 0.69
C GLY A 65 1.03 -4.58 1.87
N ILE A 66 -0.30 -4.69 2.00
CA ILE A 66 -1.06 -4.07 3.10
C ILE A 66 -0.57 -4.58 4.45
N VAL A 67 -0.46 -5.90 4.64
CA VAL A 67 0.01 -6.48 5.92
C VAL A 67 1.42 -5.98 6.26
N ARG A 68 2.30 -5.90 5.27
CA ARG A 68 3.67 -5.38 5.46
C ARG A 68 3.66 -3.90 5.85
N THR A 69 2.88 -3.06 5.18
CA THR A 69 2.75 -1.62 5.47
C THR A 69 2.19 -1.39 6.86
N VAL A 70 1.12 -2.11 7.25
CA VAL A 70 0.53 -2.02 8.59
C VAL A 70 1.54 -2.43 9.66
N LYS A 71 2.23 -3.56 9.49
CA LYS A 71 3.27 -4.01 10.44
C LYS A 71 4.40 -2.97 10.59
N LYS A 72 4.85 -2.39 9.49
CA LYS A 72 5.87 -1.33 9.47
C LYS A 72 5.38 -0.10 10.24
N TYR A 73 4.14 0.32 10.02
CA TYR A 73 3.56 1.48 10.70
C TYR A 73 3.38 1.24 12.20
N MET A 74 2.87 0.08 12.60
CA MET A 74 2.75 -0.31 14.01
C MET A 74 4.12 -0.28 14.71
N LYS A 75 5.15 -0.86 14.10
CA LYS A 75 6.52 -0.83 14.63
C LYS A 75 7.02 0.61 14.82
N LYS A 76 6.81 1.48 13.83
CA LYS A 76 7.21 2.89 13.89
C LYS A 76 6.52 3.63 15.05
N ILE A 77 5.23 3.41 15.27
CA ILE A 77 4.51 4.00 16.42
C ILE A 77 5.11 3.50 17.74
N THR A 78 5.34 2.18 17.88
CA THR A 78 5.91 1.62 19.11
C THR A 78 7.27 2.24 19.43
N GLU A 79 8.16 2.36 18.44
CA GLU A 79 9.48 2.99 18.59
C GLU A 79 9.38 4.48 18.98
N GLU A 80 8.43 5.21 18.38
CA GLU A 80 8.18 6.62 18.74
C GLU A 80 7.66 6.77 20.18
N ILE A 81 6.81 5.85 20.66
CA ILE A 81 6.32 5.84 22.04
C ILE A 81 7.46 5.55 23.03
N GLU A 82 8.29 4.54 22.76
CA GLU A 82 9.42 4.18 23.62
C GLU A 82 10.44 5.32 23.70
N LYS A 83 10.75 5.97 22.58
CA LYS A 83 11.69 7.09 22.55
C LYS A 83 11.21 8.31 23.34
N ASN A 84 9.90 8.57 23.39
CA ASN A 84 9.35 9.69 24.16
C ASN A 84 9.26 9.40 25.67
N LYS A 85 9.52 8.16 26.10
CA LYS A 85 9.46 7.75 27.51
C LYS A 85 10.81 7.86 28.25
N ASN A 86 11.92 7.97 27.52
CA ASN A 86 13.29 8.17 28.03
C ASN A 86 13.74 9.62 27.84
#